data_AF-A0A9X3IV68-F1
#
_entry.id   AF-A0A9X3IV68-F1
#
_cell.length_a   1.000
_cell.length_b   1.000
_cell.length_c   1.000
_cell.angle_alpha   90.00
_cell.angle_beta   90.00
_cell.angle_gamma   90.00
#
_symmetry.space_group_name_H-M   'P 1'
#
loop_
_entity.id
_entity.type
_entity.pdbx_description
1 polymer ?
#
loop_
_entity_poly.entity_id
_entity_poly.type
_entity_poly.pdbx_seq_one_letter_code
_entity_poly.pdbx_strand_id
1 'polypeptide(L)'
;MRALLAAAADGRPVVLFVDDLHHAGADTAGLMLDLLLPRPDGLALTIVATCRSDREADSACLRELHARASARGQAIAERPLSVGALAPAACEALLRHHLGGRADARISDLARESGGNPFLVEALARDGQAGPAFAIAEWVRRRAQGLPDEAARLLAAVALSGQPLPQGVLLQAARVKSPGAALGPCGRCR
;
A
#
# COMPACT_ATOMS: atom_id res chain seq x y z
N MET A 1 21.39 0.63 -15.92
CA MET A 1 19.95 0.93 -15.73
C MET A 1 19.47 2.09 -16.61
N ARG A 2 20.03 3.31 -16.51
CA ARG A 2 19.54 4.47 -17.28
C ARG A 2 19.52 4.28 -18.80
N ALA A 3 20.60 3.74 -19.38
CA ALA A 3 20.66 3.43 -20.81
C ALA A 3 19.61 2.39 -21.24
N LEU A 4 19.27 1.42 -20.37
CA LEU A 4 18.20 0.45 -20.62
C LEU A 4 16.84 1.15 -20.62
N LEU A 5 16.60 2.06 -19.66
CA LEU A 5 15.37 2.86 -19.62
C LEU A 5 15.26 3.77 -20.85
N ALA A 6 16.34 4.44 -21.25
CA ALA A 6 16.37 5.28 -22.45
C ALA A 6 16.08 4.47 -23.73
N ALA A 7 16.70 3.30 -23.88
CA ALA A 7 16.44 2.41 -25.00
C ALA A 7 14.99 1.89 -25.02
N ALA A 8 14.45 1.51 -23.87
CA ALA A 8 13.07 1.03 -23.76
C ALA A 8 12.03 2.15 -23.95
N ALA A 9 12.38 3.38 -23.54
CA ALA A 9 11.55 4.56 -23.68
C ALA A 9 11.35 4.95 -25.14
N ASP A 10 12.38 4.79 -25.97
CA ASP A 10 12.40 5.20 -27.37
C ASP A 10 11.96 6.68 -27.53
N GLY A 11 12.60 7.55 -26.75
CA GLY A 11 12.32 8.98 -26.72
C GLY A 11 11.04 9.39 -25.98
N ARG A 12 10.25 8.46 -25.45
CA ARG A 12 9.04 8.78 -24.68
C ARG A 12 9.35 9.07 -23.20
N PRO A 13 8.54 9.90 -22.51
CA PRO A 13 8.68 10.07 -21.06
C PRO A 13 8.46 8.76 -20.30
N VAL A 14 9.25 8.53 -19.26
CA VAL A 14 9.17 7.35 -18.39
C VAL A 14 8.79 7.78 -16.98
N VAL A 15 7.79 7.11 -16.41
CA VAL A 15 7.46 7.19 -14.99
C VAL A 15 7.93 5.90 -14.31
N LEU A 16 8.87 6.02 -13.39
CA LEU A 16 9.31 4.92 -12.54
C LEU A 16 8.54 5.00 -11.21
N PHE A 17 7.69 4.01 -10.96
CA PHE A 17 6.98 3.88 -9.70
C PHE A 17 7.77 3.00 -8.73
N VAL A 18 8.03 3.50 -7.54
CA VAL A 18 8.74 2.78 -6.46
C VAL A 18 7.85 2.73 -5.24
N ASP A 19 7.30 1.55 -4.96
CA ASP A 19 6.45 1.36 -3.79
C ASP A 19 7.29 1.11 -2.53
N ASP A 20 6.79 1.57 -1.39
CA ASP A 20 7.37 1.42 -0.05
C ASP A 20 8.87 1.76 0.04
N LEU A 21 9.25 2.94 -0.44
CA LEU A 21 10.65 3.40 -0.47
C LEU A 21 11.35 3.37 0.90
N HIS A 22 10.59 3.46 1.99
CA HIS A 22 11.11 3.35 3.36
C HIS A 22 11.72 1.97 3.71
N HIS A 23 11.48 0.93 2.89
CA HIS A 23 12.16 -0.36 2.99
C HIS A 23 13.50 -0.39 2.25
N ALA A 24 13.77 0.59 1.38
CA ALA A 24 15.01 0.64 0.61
C ALA A 24 16.20 1.10 1.47
N GLY A 25 17.38 0.55 1.16
CA GLY A 25 18.64 0.88 1.82
C GLY A 25 19.42 2.01 1.15
N ALA A 26 20.56 2.37 1.74
CA ALA A 26 21.46 3.41 1.25
C ALA A 26 22.00 3.13 -0.18
N ASP A 27 22.17 1.86 -0.55
CA ASP A 27 22.64 1.49 -1.89
C ASP A 27 21.65 1.89 -2.99
N THR A 28 20.35 1.84 -2.67
CA THR A 28 19.28 2.25 -3.61
C THR A 28 19.32 3.76 -3.86
N ALA A 29 19.71 4.56 -2.86
CA ALA A 29 19.83 6.01 -2.97
C ALA A 29 20.84 6.43 -4.04
N GLY A 30 21.98 5.72 -4.12
CA GLY A 30 22.99 5.96 -5.17
C GLY A 30 22.42 5.75 -6.58
N LEU A 31 21.72 4.63 -6.78
CA LEU A 31 21.07 4.33 -8.05
C LEU A 31 20.01 5.38 -8.41
N MET A 32 19.16 5.78 -7.44
CA MET A 32 18.13 6.81 -7.66
C MET A 32 18.75 8.15 -8.05
N LEU A 33 19.80 8.58 -7.34
CA LEU A 33 20.50 9.80 -7.67
C LEU A 33 21.06 9.74 -9.09
N ASP A 34 21.76 8.65 -9.44
CA ASP A 34 22.34 8.45 -10.77
C ASP A 34 21.29 8.43 -11.89
N LEU A 35 20.05 8.00 -11.61
CA LEU A 35 18.92 8.07 -12.53
C LEU A 35 18.40 9.50 -12.72
N LEU A 36 18.36 10.28 -11.64
CA LEU A 36 17.88 11.67 -11.62
C LEU A 36 18.88 12.67 -12.19
N LEU A 37 20.15 12.30 -12.32
CA LEU A 37 21.16 13.21 -12.86
C LEU A 37 20.89 13.54 -14.33
N PRO A 38 20.96 14.82 -14.71
CA PRO A 38 20.85 15.23 -16.11
C PRO A 38 21.94 14.56 -16.95
N ARG A 39 21.56 14.00 -18.10
CA ARG A 39 22.51 13.49 -19.12
C ARG A 39 21.97 13.76 -20.53
N PRO A 40 22.85 13.82 -21.54
CA PRO A 40 22.48 14.14 -22.93
C PRO A 40 21.88 12.95 -23.70
N ASP A 41 21.14 12.05 -23.04
CA ASP A 41 20.52 10.89 -23.71
C ASP A 41 19.02 11.06 -23.99
N GLY A 42 18.46 12.24 -23.71
CA GLY A 42 17.06 12.57 -24.00
C GLY A 42 16.03 11.87 -23.11
N LEU A 43 16.45 11.10 -22.10
CA LEU A 43 15.52 10.42 -21.20
C LEU A 43 14.80 11.42 -20.27
N ALA A 44 13.51 11.64 -20.51
CA ALA A 44 12.61 12.34 -19.60
C ALA A 44 12.08 11.35 -18.54
N LEU A 45 12.66 11.36 -17.34
CA LEU A 45 12.32 10.45 -16.24
C LEU A 45 11.64 11.20 -15.09
N THR A 46 10.54 10.65 -14.58
CA THR A 46 9.95 11.04 -13.28
C THR A 46 9.90 9.82 -12.37
N ILE A 47 10.35 9.97 -11.13
CA ILE A 47 10.22 8.94 -10.12
C ILE A 47 9.03 9.30 -9.22
N VAL A 48 8.07 8.39 -9.10
CA VAL A 48 6.98 8.48 -8.14
C VAL A 48 7.25 7.43 -7.08
N ALA A 49 7.54 7.87 -5.86
CA ALA A 49 7.82 6.98 -4.75
C ALA A 49 6.75 7.10 -3.66
N THR A 50 6.41 5.99 -3.03
CA THR A 50 5.57 5.99 -1.83
C THR A 50 6.44 5.80 -0.60
N CYS A 51 6.08 6.49 0.48
CA CYS A 51 6.77 6.38 1.77
C CYS A 51 5.72 6.57 2.85
N ARG A 52 5.78 5.75 3.91
CA ARG A 52 4.90 5.97 5.04
C ARG A 52 5.38 7.17 5.85
N SER A 53 4.46 8.07 6.19
CA SER A 53 4.79 9.30 6.94
C SER A 53 5.46 9.03 8.29
N ASP A 54 5.12 7.92 8.96
CA ASP A 54 5.73 7.49 10.23
C ASP A 54 7.10 6.82 10.06
N ARG A 55 7.54 6.58 8.82
CA ARG A 55 8.82 5.94 8.47
C ARG A 55 9.74 6.84 7.66
N GLU A 56 9.25 8.00 7.22
CA GLU A 56 9.98 8.92 6.36
C GLU A 56 11.28 9.40 6.99
N ALA A 57 11.22 9.86 8.25
CA ALA A 57 12.40 10.32 9.00
C ALA A 57 13.45 9.20 9.18
N ASP A 58 12.99 7.95 9.29
CA ASP A 58 13.82 6.77 9.50
C ASP A 58 14.33 6.14 8.19
N SER A 59 13.86 6.62 7.02
CA SER A 59 14.25 6.09 5.71
C SER A 59 15.73 6.33 5.41
N ALA A 60 16.53 5.26 5.45
CA ALA A 60 17.93 5.30 5.07
C ALA A 60 18.14 5.74 3.62
N CYS A 61 17.25 5.31 2.71
CA CYS A 61 17.33 5.67 1.31
C CYS A 61 17.09 7.17 1.08
N LEU A 62 16.07 7.77 1.70
CA LEU A 62 15.78 9.21 1.53
C LEU A 62 16.91 10.07 2.11
N ARG A 63 17.35 9.77 3.34
CA ARG A 63 18.46 10.50 3.97
C ARG A 63 19.73 10.45 3.12
N GLU A 64 20.09 9.26 2.64
CA GLU A 64 21.29 9.10 1.82
C GLU A 64 21.15 9.78 0.45
N LEU A 65 19.96 9.77 -0.15
CA LEU A 65 19.68 10.43 -1.42
C LEU A 65 19.90 11.94 -1.30
N HIS A 66 19.32 12.57 -0.27
CA HIS A 66 19.48 14.00 -0.01
C HIS A 66 20.92 14.36 0.38
N ALA A 67 21.60 13.54 1.18
CA ALA A 67 22.99 13.75 1.56
C ALA A 67 23.93 13.70 0.33
N ARG A 68 23.77 12.70 -0.54
CA ARG A 68 24.58 12.57 -1.76
C ARG A 68 24.31 13.69 -2.77
N ALA A 69 23.06 14.08 -2.95
CA ALA A 69 22.70 15.19 -3.82
C ALA A 69 23.34 16.50 -3.33
N SER A 70 23.24 16.78 -2.03
CA SER A 70 23.87 17.95 -1.40
C SER A 70 25.39 17.94 -1.57
N ALA A 71 26.04 16.80 -1.33
CA ALA A 71 27.48 16.65 -1.51
C ALA A 71 27.95 16.88 -2.96
N ARG A 72 27.09 16.60 -3.94
CA ARG A 72 27.35 16.85 -5.37
C ARG A 72 26.91 18.25 -5.84
N GLY A 73 26.39 19.10 -4.94
CA GLY A 73 25.84 20.40 -5.31
C GLY A 73 24.61 20.31 -6.23
N GLN A 74 23.87 19.21 -6.15
CA GLN A 74 22.73 18.91 -7.01
C GLN A 74 21.44 19.12 -6.25
N ALA A 75 20.55 19.93 -6.80
CA ALA A 75 19.18 20.05 -6.31
C ALA A 75 18.33 18.93 -6.92
N ILE A 76 17.66 18.14 -6.07
CA ILE A 76 16.61 17.22 -6.53
C ILE A 76 15.31 18.01 -6.59
N ALA A 77 14.67 18.05 -7.76
CA ALA A 77 13.33 18.59 -7.92
C ALA A 77 12.30 17.63 -7.31
N GLU A 78 12.07 17.74 -6.01
CA GLU A 78 11.13 16.91 -5.25
C GLU A 78 9.79 17.64 -5.05
N ARG A 79 8.68 16.89 -5.12
CA ARG A 79 7.34 17.39 -4.80
C ARG A 79 6.65 16.43 -3.84
N PRO A 80 6.76 16.64 -2.51
CA PRO A 80 6.10 15.78 -1.54
C PRO A 80 4.57 15.95 -1.64
N LEU A 81 3.87 14.83 -1.56
CA LEU A 81 2.40 14.78 -1.57
C LEU A 81 1.94 13.94 -0.38
N SER A 82 1.40 14.60 0.64
CA SER A 82 0.83 13.90 1.80
C SER A 82 -0.55 13.35 1.45
N VAL A 83 -0.69 12.02 1.52
CA VAL A 83 -1.96 11.33 1.34
C VAL A 83 -2.47 10.91 2.72
N GLY A 84 -3.42 11.67 3.25
CA GLY A 84 -4.07 11.39 4.52
C GLY A 84 -5.36 10.58 4.38
N ALA A 85 -6.02 10.34 5.51
CA ALA A 85 -7.36 9.80 5.53
C ALA A 85 -8.32 10.68 4.73
N LEU A 86 -9.27 10.07 4.03
CA LEU A 86 -10.33 10.78 3.32
C LEU A 86 -11.18 11.60 4.29
N ALA A 87 -11.55 12.80 3.86
CA ALA A 87 -12.55 13.59 4.57
C ALA A 87 -13.92 12.86 4.57
N PRO A 88 -14.76 13.04 5.60
CA PRO A 88 -16.06 12.37 5.68
C PRO A 88 -16.92 12.50 4.42
N ALA A 89 -16.98 13.70 3.82
CA ALA A 89 -17.72 13.94 2.59
C ALA A 89 -17.20 13.12 1.39
N ALA A 90 -15.88 12.90 1.31
CA ALA A 90 -15.26 12.08 0.28
C ALA A 90 -15.56 10.59 0.52
N CYS A 91 -15.59 10.12 1.78
CA CYS A 91 -16.04 8.77 2.11
C CYS A 91 -17.49 8.54 1.71
N GLU A 92 -18.39 9.47 2.01
CA GLU A 92 -19.79 9.35 1.62
C GLU A 92 -19.97 9.34 0.09
N ALA A 93 -19.22 10.19 -0.63
CA ALA A 93 -19.23 10.20 -2.08
C ALA A 93 -18.75 8.86 -2.66
N LEU A 94 -17.67 8.29 -2.10
CA LEU A 94 -17.13 7.00 -2.50
C LEU A 94 -18.09 5.84 -2.17
N LEU A 95 -18.76 5.87 -1.00
CA LEU A 95 -19.82 4.91 -0.66
C LEU A 95 -20.97 4.97 -1.66
N ARG A 96 -21.49 6.17 -1.98
CA ARG A 96 -22.57 6.33 -2.97
C ARG A 96 -22.16 5.80 -4.33
N HIS A 97 -20.90 6.03 -4.72
CA HIS A 97 -20.35 5.50 -5.97
C HIS A 97 -20.38 3.96 -5.98
N HIS A 98 -19.86 3.30 -4.94
CA HIS A 98 -19.86 1.83 -4.85
C HIS A 98 -21.27 1.22 -4.73
N LEU A 99 -22.22 1.94 -4.12
CA LEU A 99 -23.62 1.52 -4.03
C LEU A 99 -24.43 1.78 -5.31
N GLY A 100 -23.80 2.29 -6.37
CA GLY A 100 -24.46 2.60 -7.64
C GLY A 100 -25.50 3.72 -7.52
N GLY A 101 -25.27 4.70 -6.62
CA GLY A 101 -26.17 5.83 -6.40
C GLY A 101 -27.45 5.50 -5.64
N ARG A 102 -27.60 4.28 -5.12
CA ARG A 102 -28.75 3.91 -4.29
C ARG A 102 -28.74 4.69 -2.99
N ALA A 103 -29.89 5.23 -2.61
CA ALA A 103 -30.07 5.84 -1.31
C ALA A 103 -29.93 4.76 -0.23
N ASP A 104 -29.02 4.98 0.71
CA ASP A 104 -28.83 4.13 1.88
C ASP A 104 -28.71 5.03 3.10
N ALA A 105 -29.64 4.87 4.05
CA ALA A 105 -29.69 5.69 5.26
C ALA A 105 -28.43 5.56 6.13
N ARG A 106 -27.63 4.49 5.92
CA ARG A 106 -26.41 4.19 6.68
C ARG A 106 -25.15 4.84 6.11
N ILE A 107 -25.20 5.58 5.00
CA ILE A 107 -24.01 6.14 4.35
C ILE A 107 -23.14 6.95 5.33
N SER A 108 -23.76 7.79 6.16
CA SER A 108 -23.01 8.62 7.11
C SER A 108 -22.36 7.78 8.22
N ASP A 109 -23.06 6.76 8.71
CA ASP A 109 -22.52 5.83 9.71
C ASP A 109 -21.38 4.98 9.15
N LEU A 110 -21.52 4.44 7.95
CA LEU A 110 -20.47 3.68 7.27
C LEU A 110 -19.27 4.56 6.94
N ALA A 111 -19.49 5.81 6.52
CA ALA A 111 -18.41 6.77 6.26
C ALA A 111 -17.62 7.06 7.53
N ARG A 112 -18.31 7.27 8.66
CA ARG A 112 -17.70 7.46 9.98
C ARG A 112 -16.93 6.22 10.43
N GLU A 113 -17.53 5.04 10.31
CA GLU A 113 -16.92 3.77 10.70
C GLU A 113 -15.62 3.50 9.92
N SER A 114 -15.56 3.89 8.64
CA SER A 114 -14.36 3.72 7.81
C SER A 114 -13.11 4.45 8.31
N GLY A 115 -13.27 5.45 9.20
CA GLY A 115 -12.17 6.28 9.69
C GLY A 115 -11.41 7.03 8.58
N GLY A 116 -12.05 7.25 7.42
CA GLY A 116 -11.42 7.88 6.27
C GLY A 116 -10.57 6.93 5.40
N ASN A 117 -10.56 5.63 5.69
CA ASN A 117 -9.78 4.66 4.91
C ASN A 117 -10.57 4.21 3.65
N PRO A 118 -10.08 4.48 2.43
CA PRO A 118 -10.77 4.10 1.18
C PRO A 118 -11.04 2.60 1.06
N PHE A 119 -10.12 1.74 1.53
CA PHE A 119 -10.30 0.29 1.47
C PHE A 119 -11.42 -0.19 2.40
N LEU A 120 -11.57 0.45 3.57
CA LEU A 120 -12.67 0.16 4.48
C LEU A 120 -13.99 0.69 3.91
N VAL A 121 -13.99 1.86 3.26
CA VAL A 121 -15.17 2.37 2.55
C VAL A 121 -15.66 1.35 1.51
N GLU A 122 -14.77 0.83 0.67
CA GLU A 122 -15.13 -0.18 -0.34
C GLU A 122 -15.67 -1.47 0.31
N ALA A 123 -15.00 -1.97 1.35
CA ALA A 123 -15.44 -3.16 2.08
C ALA A 123 -16.81 -2.97 2.73
N LEU A 124 -17.05 -1.80 3.33
CA LEU A 124 -18.32 -1.42 3.94
C LEU A 124 -19.43 -1.26 2.90
N ALA A 125 -19.13 -0.75 1.70
CA ALA A 125 -20.12 -0.70 0.62
C ALA A 125 -20.53 -2.10 0.14
N ARG A 126 -19.58 -3.04 0.07
CA ARG A 126 -19.81 -4.41 -0.40
C ARG A 126 -20.60 -5.24 0.63
N ASP A 127 -20.19 -5.19 1.89
CA ASP A 127 -20.66 -6.12 2.93
C ASP A 127 -21.59 -5.45 3.96
N GLY A 128 -21.59 -4.11 4.06
CA GLY A 128 -22.40 -3.31 4.99
C GLY A 128 -23.91 -3.44 4.81
N GLN A 129 -24.35 -4.08 3.72
CA GLN A 129 -25.74 -4.47 3.51
C GLN A 129 -26.27 -5.46 4.56
N ALA A 130 -25.39 -6.14 5.31
CA ALA A 130 -25.75 -7.21 6.24
C ALA A 130 -26.44 -6.81 7.57
N GLY A 131 -26.77 -5.53 7.79
CA GLY A 131 -27.64 -5.13 8.90
C GLY A 131 -27.48 -3.69 9.41
N PRO A 132 -28.31 -3.27 10.38
CA PRO A 132 -28.38 -1.89 10.88
C PRO A 132 -27.27 -1.49 11.88
N ALA A 133 -26.30 -2.36 12.17
CA ALA A 133 -25.19 -2.08 13.09
C ALA A 133 -23.89 -2.74 12.59
N PHE A 134 -23.47 -2.42 11.38
CA PHE A 134 -22.26 -3.01 10.79
C PHE A 134 -21.01 -2.32 11.34
N ALA A 135 -20.47 -2.86 12.44
CA ALA A 135 -19.15 -2.48 12.94
C ALA A 135 -18.06 -3.20 12.14
N ILE A 136 -16.92 -2.54 11.90
CA ILE A 136 -15.74 -3.16 11.26
C ILE A 136 -15.31 -4.41 12.02
N ALA A 137 -15.37 -4.39 13.35
CA ALA A 137 -15.02 -5.56 14.17
C ALA A 137 -15.84 -6.80 13.82
N GLU A 138 -17.14 -6.61 13.56
CA GLU A 138 -18.03 -7.70 13.16
C GLU A 138 -17.76 -8.15 11.73
N TRP A 139 -17.41 -7.22 10.84
CA TRP A 139 -16.94 -7.57 9.49
C TRP A 139 -15.67 -8.41 9.50
N VAL A 140 -14.66 -7.99 10.25
CA VAL A 140 -13.40 -8.73 10.44
C VAL A 140 -13.70 -10.12 11.01
N ARG A 141 -14.58 -10.21 12.01
CA ARG A 141 -14.98 -11.49 12.63
C ARG A 141 -15.62 -12.44 11.61
N ARG A 142 -16.61 -11.98 10.84
CA ARG A 142 -17.24 -12.81 9.79
C ARG A 142 -16.24 -13.25 8.73
N ARG A 143 -15.34 -12.36 8.31
CA ARG A 143 -14.31 -12.70 7.33
C ARG A 143 -13.33 -13.73 7.87
N ALA A 144 -12.94 -13.62 9.14
CA ALA A 144 -12.10 -14.61 9.82
C ALA A 144 -12.81 -15.97 9.98
N GLN A 145 -14.11 -15.98 10.28
CA GLN A 145 -14.93 -17.21 10.37
C GLN A 145 -15.09 -17.92 9.02
N GLY A 146 -14.98 -17.19 7.89
CA GLY A 146 -15.03 -17.76 6.54
C GLY A 146 -13.69 -18.31 6.03
N LEU A 147 -12.61 -18.27 6.83
CA LEU A 147 -11.30 -18.76 6.41
C LEU A 147 -11.21 -20.30 6.46
N PRO A 148 -10.50 -20.93 5.51
CA PRO A 148 -10.12 -22.33 5.64
C PRO A 148 -9.30 -22.57 6.92
N ASP A 149 -9.38 -23.76 7.50
CA ASP A 149 -8.76 -24.09 8.79
C ASP A 149 -7.26 -23.75 8.87
N GLU A 150 -6.51 -23.97 7.78
CA GLU A 150 -5.08 -23.62 7.71
C GLU A 150 -4.85 -22.10 7.79
N ALA A 151 -5.66 -21.32 7.08
CA ALA A 151 -5.59 -19.86 7.09
C ALA A 151 -6.06 -19.28 8.43
N ALA A 152 -7.09 -19.86 9.05
CA ALA A 152 -7.58 -19.46 10.37
C ALA A 152 -6.52 -19.68 11.46
N ARG A 153 -5.82 -20.83 11.43
CA ARG A 153 -4.69 -21.09 12.35
C ARG A 153 -3.52 -20.15 12.13
N LEU A 154 -3.20 -19.83 10.88
CA LEU A 154 -2.14 -18.87 10.56
C LEU A 154 -2.50 -17.47 11.07
N LEU A 155 -3.73 -17.01 10.83
CA LEU A 155 -4.22 -15.74 11.34
C LEU A 155 -4.17 -15.69 12.86
N ALA A 156 -4.59 -16.75 13.56
CA ALA A 156 -4.51 -16.84 15.01
C ALA A 156 -3.06 -16.77 15.52
N ALA A 157 -2.13 -17.48 14.88
CA ALA A 157 -0.71 -17.46 15.26
C ALA A 157 -0.09 -16.06 15.12
N VAL A 158 -0.39 -15.33 14.03
CA VAL A 158 0.06 -13.95 13.82
C VAL A 158 -0.61 -12.98 14.79
N ALA A 159 -1.92 -13.11 15.00
CA ALA A 159 -2.65 -12.23 15.90
C ALA A 159 -2.19 -12.36 17.36
N LEU A 160 -1.87 -13.58 17.81
CA LEU A 160 -1.38 -13.85 19.16
C LEU A 160 0.08 -13.44 19.36
N SER A 161 0.91 -13.41 18.31
CA SER A 161 2.32 -13.06 18.44
C SER A 161 2.53 -11.57 18.72
N GLY A 162 1.63 -10.71 18.25
CA GLY A 162 1.69 -9.26 18.42
C GLY A 162 2.89 -8.58 17.74
N GLN A 163 3.71 -9.35 17.01
CA GLN A 163 4.92 -8.89 16.34
C GLN A 163 5.23 -9.78 15.13
N PRO A 164 5.99 -9.28 14.14
CA PRO A 164 6.45 -10.08 13.01
C PRO A 164 7.25 -11.30 13.47
N LEU A 165 6.90 -12.48 12.95
CA LEU A 165 7.60 -13.73 13.24
C LEU A 165 8.24 -14.28 11.95
N PRO A 166 9.37 -15.01 12.06
CA PRO A 166 9.95 -15.71 10.91
C PRO A 166 8.92 -16.64 10.27
N GLN A 167 8.83 -16.61 8.94
CA GLN A 167 7.80 -17.35 8.20
C GLN A 167 7.79 -18.85 8.53
N GLY A 168 8.96 -19.47 8.70
CA GLY A 168 9.06 -20.89 9.07
C GLY A 168 8.39 -21.21 10.42
N VAL A 169 8.54 -20.31 11.40
CA VAL A 169 7.92 -20.45 12.72
C VAL A 169 6.40 -20.34 12.61
N LEU A 170 5.90 -19.40 11.82
CA LEU A 170 4.46 -19.23 11.59
C LEU A 170 3.84 -20.45 10.89
N LEU A 171 4.48 -20.97 9.85
CA LEU A 171 3.98 -22.13 9.10
C LEU A 171 3.94 -23.39 9.99
N GLN A 172 4.98 -23.58 10.82
CA GLN A 172 5.04 -24.68 11.76
C GLN A 172 3.96 -24.56 12.85
N ALA A 173 3.82 -23.38 13.45
CA ALA A 173 2.79 -23.12 14.47
C ALA A 173 1.37 -23.30 13.92
N ALA A 174 1.13 -22.83 12.69
CA ALA A 174 -0.16 -22.93 12.02
C ALA A 174 -0.44 -24.32 11.39
N ARG A 175 0.56 -25.23 11.42
CA ARG A 175 0.50 -26.57 10.79
C ARG A 175 0.07 -26.48 9.32
N VAL A 176 0.62 -25.50 8.60
CA VAL A 176 0.35 -25.31 7.18
C VAL A 176 1.22 -26.28 6.38
N LYS A 177 0.57 -27.14 5.58
CA LYS A 177 1.28 -28.20 4.82
C LYS A 177 1.98 -27.67 3.56
N SER A 178 1.49 -26.56 3.00
CA SER A 178 2.07 -25.93 1.81
C SER A 178 1.75 -24.44 1.79
N PRO A 179 2.73 -23.53 1.62
CA PRO A 179 2.49 -22.08 1.64
C PRO A 179 1.44 -21.59 0.64
N GLY A 180 1.35 -22.25 -0.53
CA GLY A 180 0.40 -21.91 -1.59
C GLY A 180 -1.04 -22.39 -1.36
N ALA A 181 -1.29 -23.27 -0.39
CA ALA A 181 -2.64 -23.77 -0.07
C ALA A 181 -3.35 -22.90 0.98
N ALA A 182 -2.60 -22.24 1.86
CA ALA A 182 -3.14 -21.36 2.90
C ALA A 182 -3.60 -19.99 2.35
N LEU A 183 -3.03 -19.56 1.22
CA LEU A 183 -3.46 -18.38 0.47
C LEU A 183 -4.35 -18.88 -0.66
N GLY A 184 -5.64 -19.09 -0.37
CA GLY A 184 -6.62 -19.44 -1.40
C GLY A 184 -6.55 -18.48 -2.60
N PRO A 185 -7.08 -18.86 -3.79
CA PRO A 185 -7.00 -18.00 -4.97
C PRO A 185 -7.47 -16.60 -4.60
N CYS A 186 -6.57 -15.62 -4.75
CA CYS A 186 -6.91 -14.21 -4.58
C CYS A 186 -8.10 -13.95 -5.50
N GLY A 187 -9.29 -13.81 -4.88
CA GLY A 187 -10.55 -13.73 -5.59
C GLY A 187 -10.58 -12.43 -6.38
N ARG A 188 -10.12 -12.52 -7.63
CA ARG A 188 -10.39 -11.66 -8.78
C ARG A 188 -10.63 -10.19 -8.43
N CYS A 189 -9.66 -9.35 -8.75
CA CYS A 189 -9.94 -8.02 -9.30
C CYS A 189 -10.95 -8.21 -10.44
N ARG A 190 -12.19 -7.77 -10.23
CA ARG A 190 -13.19 -7.49 -11.25
C ARG A 190 -13.78 -6.13 -10.95
#